data_AF-A0A7Y2A454-F1
#
_entry.id   AF-A0A7Y2A454-F1
#
_cell.length_a   1.000
_cell.length_b   1.000
_cell.length_c   1.000
_cell.angle_alpha   90.00
_cell.angle_beta   90.00
_cell.angle_gamma   90.00
#
_symmetry.space_group_name_H-M   'P 1'
#
loop_
_entity.id
_entity.type
_entity.pdbx_description
1 polymer ?
#
loop_
_entity_poly.entity_id
_entity_poly.type
_entity_poly.pdbx_seq_one_letter_code
_entity_poly.pdbx_strand_id
1 'polypeptide(L)'
;MPVTIANTPNPNALKFTVGAPVGGPATFTADSAGDHPVAREVLAVEGVVSMFMTADFVTVTKGPEDDWAAIAPAVQAILEAAF
;
A
#
# COMPACT_ATOMS: atom_id res chain seq x y z
N MET A 1 14.55 5.98 1.27
CA MET A 1 14.18 6.94 2.35
C MET A 1 13.22 6.23 3.28
N PRO A 2 13.12 6.55 4.58
CA PRO A 2 12.17 5.83 5.44
C PRO A 2 10.74 6.11 4.98
N VAL A 3 9.96 5.05 4.76
CA VAL A 3 8.54 5.19 4.42
C VAL A 3 7.80 5.77 5.61
N THR A 4 7.01 6.82 5.38
CA THR A 4 6.23 7.46 6.44
C THR A 4 4.77 7.04 6.37
N ILE A 5 4.24 6.57 7.48
CA ILE A 5 2.85 6.12 7.60
C ILE A 5 2.01 7.27 8.17
N ALA A 6 0.89 7.58 7.51
CA ALA A 6 -0.08 8.58 7.94
C ALA A 6 -1.48 7.98 7.98
N ASN A 7 -2.21 8.25 9.06
CA ASN A 7 -3.61 7.86 9.17
C ASN A 7 -4.46 8.66 8.18
N THR A 8 -5.44 7.98 7.59
CA THR A 8 -6.49 8.63 6.82
C THR A 8 -7.78 8.71 7.66
N PRO A 9 -8.78 9.52 7.27
CA PRO A 9 -10.09 9.51 7.92
C PRO A 9 -10.79 8.14 7.84
N ASN A 10 -10.38 7.27 6.91
CA ASN A 10 -10.86 5.91 6.81
C ASN A 10 -10.00 4.99 7.71
N PRO A 11 -10.57 4.36 8.76
CA PRO A 11 -9.81 3.47 9.65
C PRO A 11 -9.25 2.25 8.93
N ASN A 12 -9.84 1.88 7.80
CA ASN A 12 -9.38 0.76 6.98
C ASN A 12 -8.33 1.18 5.95
N ALA A 13 -7.92 2.45 5.89
CA ALA A 13 -6.92 2.91 4.94
C ALA A 13 -5.77 3.67 5.62
N LEU A 14 -4.54 3.30 5.27
CA LEU A 14 -3.32 4.01 5.67
C LEU A 14 -2.60 4.52 4.44
N LYS A 15 -2.01 5.71 4.58
CA LYS A 15 -1.16 6.33 3.57
C LYS A 15 0.30 6.08 3.92
N PHE A 16 1.06 5.59 2.96
CA PHE A 16 2.49 5.30 3.01
C PHE A 16 3.20 6.23 2.03
N THR A 17 3.93 7.22 2.53
CA THR A 17 4.73 8.12 1.70
C THR A 17 6.12 7.53 1.53
N VAL A 18 6.49 7.19 0.30
CA VAL A 18 7.81 6.60 -0.04
C VAL A 18 8.86 7.66 -0.34
N GLY A 19 8.44 8.87 -0.72
CA GLY A 19 9.36 9.98 -1.06
C GLY A 19 10.07 9.81 -2.40
N ALA A 20 9.66 8.82 -3.19
CA ALA A 20 10.09 8.57 -4.56
C ALA A 20 8.88 8.62 -5.51
N PRO A 21 9.06 9.00 -6.78
CA PRO A 21 7.97 9.04 -7.74
C PRO A 21 7.46 7.62 -8.02
N VAL A 22 6.30 7.29 -7.46
CA VAL A 22 5.62 6.00 -7.71
C VAL A 22 4.95 5.97 -9.08
N GLY A 23 4.65 7.15 -9.63
CA GLY A 23 4.02 7.32 -10.94
C GLY A 23 2.65 8.01 -10.86
N GLY A 24 1.80 7.73 -11.84
CA GLY A 24 0.46 8.31 -11.95
C GLY A 24 -0.55 7.68 -10.98
N PRO A 25 -1.72 8.32 -10.79
CA PRO A 25 -2.79 7.79 -9.97
C PRO A 25 -3.29 6.46 -10.54
N ALA A 26 -3.03 5.37 -9.83
CA ALA A 26 -3.42 4.02 -10.20
C ALA A 26 -4.00 3.29 -8.99
N THR A 27 -5.11 2.58 -9.22
CA THR A 27 -5.74 1.73 -8.22
C THR A 27 -5.59 0.28 -8.62
N PHE A 28 -5.03 -0.52 -7.72
CA PHE A 28 -4.82 -1.94 -7.87
C PHE A 28 -5.68 -2.68 -6.85
N THR A 29 -6.39 -3.70 -7.32
CA THR A 29 -7.09 -4.71 -6.54
C THR A 29 -6.54 -6.08 -6.90
N ALA A 30 -6.93 -7.13 -6.17
CA ALA A 30 -6.52 -8.50 -6.49
C ALA A 30 -6.74 -8.86 -7.99
N ASP A 31 -7.82 -8.37 -8.59
CA ASP A 31 -8.15 -8.61 -10.00
C ASP A 31 -7.43 -7.66 -10.99
N SER A 32 -7.04 -6.46 -10.55
CA SER A 32 -6.46 -5.43 -11.44
C SER A 32 -4.95 -5.19 -11.26
N ALA A 33 -4.31 -5.90 -10.33
CA ALA A 33 -2.87 -5.80 -10.06
C ALA A 33 -2.00 -6.01 -11.31
N GLY A 34 -2.48 -6.84 -12.25
CA GLY A 34 -1.77 -7.18 -13.48
C GLY A 34 -0.35 -7.69 -13.21
N ASP A 35 0.61 -7.17 -13.99
CA ASP A 35 2.05 -7.43 -13.86
C ASP A 35 2.79 -6.36 -13.03
N HIS A 36 2.08 -5.50 -12.29
CA HIS A 36 2.76 -4.49 -11.48
C HIS A 36 3.40 -5.14 -10.24
N PRO A 37 4.74 -5.18 -10.13
CA PRO A 37 5.42 -6.01 -9.13
C PRO A 37 5.08 -5.58 -7.70
N VAL A 38 5.18 -4.28 -7.40
CA VAL A 38 4.90 -3.74 -6.07
C VAL A 38 3.44 -3.95 -5.66
N ALA A 39 2.49 -3.68 -6.56
CA ALA A 39 1.08 -3.88 -6.29
C ALA A 39 0.76 -5.33 -5.98
N ARG A 40 1.38 -6.26 -6.73
CA ARG A 40 1.20 -7.70 -6.50
C ARG A 40 1.73 -8.14 -5.13
N GLU A 41 2.88 -7.63 -4.70
CA GLU A 41 3.44 -7.95 -3.38
C GLU A 41 2.60 -7.36 -2.25
N VAL A 42 2.18 -6.10 -2.37
CA VAL A 42 1.33 -5.45 -1.36
C VAL A 42 -0.04 -6.14 -1.26
N LEU A 43 -0.65 -6.50 -2.38
CA LEU A 43 -1.93 -7.21 -2.41
C LEU A 43 -1.81 -8.69 -2.00
N ALA A 44 -0.60 -9.26 -1.99
CA ALA A 44 -0.36 -10.60 -1.46
C ALA A 44 -0.28 -10.63 0.08
N VAL A 45 -0.20 -9.46 0.73
CA VAL A 45 -0.28 -9.37 2.20
C VAL A 45 -1.70 -9.70 2.63
N GLU A 46 -1.81 -10.67 3.54
CA GLU A 46 -3.10 -11.10 4.09
C GLU A 46 -3.83 -9.92 4.75
N GLY A 47 -5.10 -9.75 4.41
CA GLY A 47 -5.93 -8.65 4.89
C GLY A 47 -5.85 -7.37 4.06
N VAL A 48 -5.03 -7.29 3.00
CA VAL A 48 -5.05 -6.15 2.07
C VAL A 48 -6.12 -6.36 0.99
N VAL A 49 -6.95 -5.35 0.77
CA VAL A 49 -8.06 -5.37 -0.19
C VAL A 49 -7.73 -4.58 -1.45
N SER A 50 -7.11 -3.41 -1.29
CA SER A 50 -6.75 -2.55 -2.41
C SER A 50 -5.55 -1.69 -2.11
N MET A 51 -4.85 -1.30 -3.17
CA MET A 51 -3.72 -0.38 -3.14
C MET A 51 -3.99 0.74 -4.14
N PHE A 52 -3.80 1.98 -3.71
CA PHE A 52 -3.83 3.16 -4.55
C PHE A 52 -2.48 3.83 -4.48
N MET A 53 -1.89 4.20 -5.61
CA MET A 53 -0.61 4.91 -5.64
C MET A 53 -0.72 6.14 -6.51
N THR A 54 -0.10 7.23 -6.08
CA THR A 54 -0.10 8.49 -6.81
C THR A 54 1.08 9.36 -6.39
N ALA A 55 1.69 10.05 -7.36
CA ALA A 55 2.80 10.99 -7.15
C ALA A 55 3.97 10.39 -6.37
N ASP A 56 3.98 10.53 -5.04
CA ASP A 56 5.02 10.12 -4.11
C ASP A 56 4.53 9.23 -2.95
N PHE A 57 3.25 8.81 -2.96
CA PHE A 57 2.66 8.02 -1.90
C PHE A 57 1.74 6.90 -2.39
N VAL A 58 1.56 5.92 -1.51
CA VAL A 58 0.72 4.74 -1.69
C VAL A 58 -0.28 4.68 -0.54
N THR A 59 -1.57 4.66 -0.83
CA THR A 59 -2.62 4.35 0.12
C THR A 59 -2.99 2.88 0.03
N VAL A 60 -2.92 2.15 1.13
CA VAL A 60 -3.35 0.75 1.19
C VAL A 60 -4.63 0.67 2.01
N THR A 61 -5.59 -0.11 1.52
CA THR A 61 -6.85 -0.39 2.19
C THR A 61 -6.83 -1.84 2.65
N LYS A 62 -7.07 -2.06 3.94
CA LYS A 62 -7.23 -3.38 4.55
C LYS A 62 -8.69 -3.81 4.65
N GLY A 63 -8.91 -5.08 4.94
CA GLY A 63 -10.21 -5.62 5.29
C GLY A 63 -10.72 -5.05 6.62
N PRO A 64 -12.05 -5.05 6.83
CA PRO A 64 -12.66 -4.52 8.05
C PRO A 64 -12.28 -5.32 9.31
N GLU A 65 -11.95 -6.61 9.17
CA GLU A 65 -11.64 -7.51 10.30
C GLU A 65 -10.14 -7.62 10.60
N ASP A 66 -9.28 -7.10 9.72
CA ASP A 66 -7.82 -7.20 9.85
C ASP A 66 -7.20 -6.08 10.70
N ASP A 67 -5.98 -6.30 11.19
CA ASP A 67 -5.26 -5.32 12.03
C ASP A 67 -4.03 -4.73 11.33
N TRP A 68 -3.90 -3.40 11.40
CA TRP A 68 -2.75 -2.69 10.82
C TRP A 68 -1.42 -3.02 11.49
N ALA A 69 -1.40 -3.47 12.74
CA ALA A 69 -0.19 -3.90 13.43
C ALA A 69 0.48 -5.10 12.73
N ALA A 70 -0.30 -5.96 12.08
CA ALA A 70 0.21 -7.08 11.29
C ALA A 70 0.53 -6.65 9.84
N ILE A 71 -0.32 -5.81 9.24
CA ILE A 71 -0.22 -5.44 7.82
C ILE A 71 0.84 -4.35 7.57
N ALA A 72 0.85 -3.30 8.39
CA ALA A 72 1.67 -2.10 8.13
C ALA A 72 3.17 -2.39 8.07
N PRO A 73 3.78 -3.23 8.94
CA PRO A 73 5.20 -3.56 8.84
C PRO A 73 5.56 -4.30 7.55
N ALA A 74 4.69 -5.21 7.09
CA ALA A 74 4.91 -5.97 5.86
C ALA A 74 4.81 -5.06 4.62
N VAL A 75 3.77 -4.22 4.55
CA VAL A 75 3.57 -3.25 3.47
C VAL A 75 4.72 -2.23 3.44
N GLN A 76 5.14 -1.73 4.61
CA GLN A 76 6.27 -0.81 4.70
C GLN A 76 7.55 -1.43 4.12
N ALA A 77 7.89 -2.66 4.50
CA ALA A 77 9.09 -3.33 4.01
C ALA A 77 9.08 -3.56 2.50
N ILE A 78 7.92 -3.91 1.93
CA ILE A 78 7.75 -4.06 0.47
C ILE A 78 7.98 -2.73 -0.24
N LEU A 79 7.38 -1.65 0.27
CA LEU A 79 7.52 -0.32 -0.31
C LEU A 79 8.96 0.21 -0.19
N GLU A 80 9.65 -0.04 0.92
CA GLU A 80 11.06 0.32 1.12
C GLU A 80 12.02 -0.49 0.25
N ALA A 81 11.68 -1.74 -0.08
CA ALA A 81 12.47 -2.57 -0.98
C ALA A 81 12.26 -2.20 -2.46
N ALA A 82 11.07 -1.70 -2.79
CA ALA A 82 10.68 -1.35 -4.17
C ALA A 82 11.13 0.05 -4.62
N PHE A 83 11.32 0.99 -3.70
CA PHE A 83 11.57 2.41 -3.97
C PHE A 83 12.76 2.97 -3.17
#